data_AF-A0A7V2T9U6-F1
#
_entry.id   AF-A0A7V2T9U6-F1
#
_cell.length_a   1.000
_cell.length_b   1.000
_cell.length_c   1.000
_cell.angle_alpha   90.00
_cell.angle_beta   90.00
_cell.angle_gamma   90.00
#
_symmetry.space_group_name_H-M   'P 1'
#
loop_
_entity.id
_entity.type
_entity.pdbx_description
1 polymer ?
#
loop_
_entity_poly.entity_id
_entity_poly.type
_entity_poly.pdbx_seq_one_letter_code
_entity_poly.pdbx_strand_id
1 'polypeptide(L)'
;MRRIVLAGAVATAVSAWLPDAALAFECPAHFESAKQEIARVSEGLKAAGDKVAAADRALVHALLDDAKMLLAGAEHNHAKPQGKYDHARAIAKADSATAYARAAGMLLERTGG
;
A
#
# COMPACT_ATOMS: atom_id res chain seq x y z
N MET A 1 -28.93 -56.93 16.75
CA MET A 1 -27.84 -56.28 17.49
C MET A 1 -27.86 -54.77 17.18
N ARG A 2 -27.81 -53.92 18.22
CA ARG A 2 -27.47 -52.46 18.32
C ARG A 2 -27.82 -51.53 17.13
N ARG A 3 -28.88 -50.71 17.18
CA ARG A 3 -29.07 -49.36 17.82
C ARG A 3 -28.06 -48.26 17.39
N ILE A 4 -28.54 -47.42 16.47
CA ILE A 4 -28.46 -45.94 16.30
C ILE A 4 -27.50 -45.19 17.24
N VAL A 5 -26.66 -44.30 16.69
CA VAL A 5 -26.52 -42.87 17.10
C VAL A 5 -26.06 -42.03 15.91
N LEU A 6 -26.91 -41.10 15.45
CA LEU A 6 -26.55 -39.94 14.64
C LEU A 6 -25.66 -39.01 15.47
N ALA A 7 -24.41 -38.78 15.05
CA ALA A 7 -23.60 -37.70 15.61
C ALA A 7 -23.89 -36.43 14.80
N GLY A 8 -24.73 -35.59 15.39
CA GLY A 8 -25.15 -34.30 14.85
C GLY A 8 -23.99 -33.31 14.73
N ALA A 9 -24.08 -32.51 13.68
CA ALA A 9 -23.23 -31.37 13.40
C ALA A 9 -23.33 -30.32 14.53
N VAL A 10 -22.18 -29.84 14.99
CA VAL A 10 -22.08 -28.53 15.66
C VAL A 10 -21.16 -27.68 14.81
N ALA A 11 -21.75 -27.04 13.80
CA ALA A 11 -21.11 -25.94 13.10
C ALA A 11 -21.15 -24.74 14.05
N THR A 12 -20.06 -24.50 14.77
CA THR A 12 -19.86 -23.26 15.50
C THR A 12 -19.72 -22.13 14.48
N ALA A 13 -20.82 -21.44 14.22
CA ALA A 13 -20.82 -20.17 13.52
C ALA A 13 -20.06 -19.14 14.36
N VAL A 14 -18.75 -19.04 14.14
CA VAL A 14 -17.95 -17.92 14.61
C VAL A 14 -18.44 -16.70 13.85
N SER A 15 -19.35 -15.97 14.49
CA SER A 15 -19.83 -14.68 14.01
C SER A 15 -18.63 -13.75 13.94
N ALA A 16 -18.20 -13.41 12.73
CA ALA A 16 -17.16 -12.44 12.46
C ALA A 16 -17.64 -11.06 12.92
N TRP A 17 -17.29 -10.69 14.15
CA TRP A 17 -17.27 -9.30 14.58
C TRP A 17 -16.05 -8.63 13.92
N LEU A 18 -16.16 -8.36 12.62
CA LEU A 18 -15.24 -7.46 11.94
C LEU A 18 -15.71 -6.03 12.26
N PRO A 19 -14.89 -5.18 12.89
CA PRO A 19 -15.27 -3.80 13.13
C PRO A 19 -15.37 -3.05 11.79
N ASP A 20 -16.60 -2.80 11.35
CA ASP A 20 -16.99 -2.02 10.15
C ASP A 20 -16.33 -0.63 10.05
N ALA A 21 -15.83 -0.08 11.16
CA ALA A 21 -15.20 1.24 11.15
C ALA A 21 -13.86 1.27 10.38
N ALA A 22 -13.16 0.15 10.27
CA ALA A 22 -11.93 0.06 9.47
C ALA A 22 -12.23 -0.16 7.97
N LEU A 23 -13.43 -0.62 7.61
CA LEU A 23 -13.88 -0.82 6.23
C LEU A 23 -14.51 0.44 5.62
N ALA A 24 -14.97 1.39 6.44
CA ALA A 24 -15.56 2.65 5.95
C ALA A 24 -14.55 3.60 5.29
N PHE A 25 -13.25 3.38 5.51
CA PHE A 25 -12.17 4.13 4.86
C PHE A 25 -11.20 3.10 4.27
N GLU A 26 -11.11 3.04 2.95
CA GLU A 26 -10.31 2.05 2.19
C GLU A 26 -8.79 2.26 2.33
N CYS A 27 -8.30 2.82 3.46
CA CYS A 27 -6.89 3.12 3.71
C CYS A 27 -5.95 1.95 3.34
N PRO A 28 -6.23 0.68 3.70
CA PRO A 28 -5.36 -0.43 3.32
C PRO A 28 -5.17 -0.58 1.81
N ALA A 29 -6.22 -0.37 1.00
CA ALA A 29 -6.13 -0.48 -0.45
C ALA A 29 -5.23 0.62 -1.05
N HIS A 30 -5.35 1.85 -0.54
CA HIS A 30 -4.48 2.96 -0.93
C HIS A 30 -3.02 2.71 -0.54
N PHE A 31 -2.77 2.11 0.64
CA PHE A 31 -1.42 1.76 1.09
C PHE A 31 -0.79 0.70 0.20
N GLU A 32 -1.54 -0.36 -0.13
CA GLU A 32 -1.05 -1.40 -1.01
C GLU A 32 -0.78 -0.88 -2.43
N SER A 33 -1.62 0.01 -2.95
CA SER A 33 -1.35 0.66 -4.23
C SER A 33 -0.05 1.47 -4.21
N ALA A 34 0.19 2.25 -3.15
CA ALA A 34 1.43 3.01 -2.99
C ALA A 34 2.67 2.09 -2.87
N LYS A 35 2.58 1.02 -2.07
CA LYS A 35 3.66 0.03 -1.91
C LYS A 35 4.01 -0.65 -3.23
N GLN A 36 2.99 -1.08 -3.98
CA GLN A 36 3.18 -1.74 -5.28
C GLN A 36 3.87 -0.81 -6.27
N GLU A 37 3.48 0.46 -6.33
CA GLU A 37 4.07 1.41 -7.26
C GLU A 37 5.52 1.77 -6.87
N ILE A 38 5.80 1.98 -5.59
CA ILE A 38 7.16 2.19 -5.07
C ILE A 38 8.04 0.97 -5.39
N ALA A 39 7.52 -0.25 -5.20
CA ALA A 39 8.22 -1.48 -5.51
C ALA A 39 8.52 -1.60 -7.01
N ARG A 40 7.50 -1.42 -7.87
CA ARG A 40 7.65 -1.45 -9.34
C ARG A 40 8.78 -0.54 -9.81
N VAL A 41 8.79 0.71 -9.37
CA VAL A 41 9.78 1.69 -9.82
C VAL A 41 11.16 1.43 -9.21
N SER A 42 11.22 0.98 -7.95
CA SER A 42 12.49 0.59 -7.33
C SER A 42 13.15 -0.60 -8.05
N GLU A 43 12.35 -1.60 -8.43
CA GLU A 43 12.80 -2.74 -9.22
C GLU A 43 13.21 -2.32 -10.63
N GLY A 44 12.42 -1.46 -11.29
CA GLY A 44 12.76 -0.89 -12.59
C GLY A 44 14.09 -0.15 -12.56
N LEU A 45 14.31 0.70 -11.55
CA LEU A 45 15.55 1.47 -11.41
C LEU A 45 16.76 0.54 -11.21
N LYS A 46 16.59 -0.52 -10.41
CA LYS A 46 17.61 -1.56 -10.23
C LYS A 46 17.92 -2.29 -11.53
N ALA A 47 16.89 -2.66 -12.29
CA ALA A 47 17.03 -3.36 -13.57
C ALA A 47 17.66 -2.49 -14.66
N ALA A 48 17.40 -1.18 -14.65
CA ALA A 48 18.00 -0.24 -15.59
C ALA A 48 19.51 -0.11 -15.38
N GLY A 49 19.99 -0.27 -14.13
CA GLY A 49 21.41 -0.27 -13.82
C GLY A 49 22.10 0.98 -14.39
N ASP A 50 23.27 0.80 -14.99
CA ASP A 50 24.11 1.90 -15.49
C ASP A 50 23.59 2.55 -16.79
N LYS A 51 22.44 2.10 -17.30
CA LYS A 51 21.78 2.76 -18.46
C LYS A 51 21.17 4.10 -18.11
N VAL A 52 20.90 4.34 -16.82
CA VAL A 52 20.37 5.62 -16.33
C VAL A 52 21.52 6.50 -15.90
N ALA A 53 21.59 7.71 -16.44
CA ALA A 53 22.59 8.69 -16.03
C ALA A 53 22.52 8.98 -14.52
N ALA A 54 23.67 9.24 -13.89
CA ALA A 54 23.75 9.43 -12.44
C ALA A 54 22.85 10.58 -11.94
N ALA A 55 22.72 11.66 -12.73
CA ALA A 55 21.84 12.78 -12.41
C ALA A 55 20.37 12.36 -12.39
N ASP A 56 19.91 11.62 -13.40
CA ASP A 56 18.53 11.14 -13.49
C ASP A 56 18.22 10.12 -12.39
N ARG A 57 19.18 9.23 -12.10
CA ARG A 57 19.07 8.28 -10.98
C ARG A 57 18.85 9.01 -9.64
N ALA A 58 19.57 10.10 -9.40
CA ALA A 58 19.40 10.90 -8.18
C ALA A 58 18.00 11.53 -8.10
N LEU A 59 17.47 12.03 -9.22
CA LEU A 59 16.12 12.57 -9.29
C LEU A 59 15.04 11.50 -9.08
N VAL A 60 15.21 10.30 -9.65
CA VAL A 60 14.31 9.17 -9.42
C VAL A 60 14.33 8.76 -7.94
N HIS A 61 15.50 8.69 -7.31
CA HIS A 61 15.62 8.41 -5.88
C HIS A 61 14.91 9.45 -5.02
N ALA A 62 15.09 10.75 -5.31
CA ALA A 62 14.42 11.81 -4.57
C ALA A 62 12.89 11.65 -4.59
N LEU A 63 12.31 11.39 -5.76
CA LEU A 63 10.86 11.14 -5.89
C LEU A 63 10.41 9.86 -5.15
N LEU A 64 11.22 8.80 -5.18
CA LEU A 64 10.93 7.57 -4.42
C LEU A 64 11.01 7.80 -2.91
N ASP A 65 11.91 8.65 -2.44
CA ASP A 65 12.04 8.95 -1.02
C ASP A 65 10.88 9.83 -0.53
N ASP A 66 10.43 10.80 -1.32
CA ASP A 66 9.19 11.55 -1.06
C ASP A 66 7.97 10.61 -0.99
N ALA A 67 7.87 9.65 -1.92
CA ALA A 67 6.80 8.66 -1.91
C ALA A 67 6.80 7.82 -0.62
N LYS A 68 7.97 7.30 -0.21
CA LYS A 68 8.11 6.50 1.02
C LYS A 68 7.79 7.34 2.27
N MET A 69 8.23 8.59 2.32
CA MET A 69 7.95 9.49 3.43
C MET A 69 6.44 9.71 3.57
N LEU A 70 5.75 9.95 2.47
CA LEU A 70 4.29 10.14 2.46
C LEU A 70 3.55 8.87 2.89
N LEU A 71 3.95 7.70 2.37
CA LEU A 71 3.37 6.42 2.77
C LEU A 71 3.56 6.14 4.26
N ALA A 72 4.78 6.32 4.80
CA ALA A 72 5.03 6.17 6.23
C ALA A 72 4.17 7.14 7.06
N GLY A 73 3.99 8.38 6.57
CA GLY A 73 3.10 9.37 7.17
C GLY A 73 1.62 9.00 7.07
N ALA A 74 1.22 8.22 6.07
CA ALA A 74 -0.14 7.71 5.89
C ALA A 74 -0.41 6.57 6.87
N GLU A 75 0.50 5.61 6.96
CA GLU A 75 0.46 4.49 7.90
C GLU A 75 0.45 4.98 9.34
N HIS A 76 1.26 5.99 9.67
CA HIS A 76 1.26 6.62 10.99
C HIS A 76 -0.11 7.22 11.36
N ASN A 77 -0.72 7.98 10.45
CA ASN A 77 -2.04 8.57 10.67
C ASN A 77 -3.13 7.50 10.84
N HIS A 78 -3.03 6.38 10.13
CA HIS A 78 -3.98 5.27 10.22
C HIS A 78 -3.80 4.39 11.47
N ALA A 79 -2.57 4.25 11.99
CA ALA A 79 -2.30 3.40 13.14
C ALA A 79 -2.98 3.87 14.43
N LYS A 80 -3.22 5.18 14.58
CA LYS A 80 -3.89 5.78 15.75
C LYS A 80 -4.79 6.96 15.33
N PRO A 81 -5.91 6.70 14.65
CA PRO A 81 -6.76 7.77 14.14
C PRO A 81 -7.53 8.43 15.28
N GLN A 82 -7.54 9.77 15.32
CA GLN A 82 -8.34 10.58 16.24
C GLN A 82 -9.72 10.93 15.65
N GLY A 83 -10.02 10.45 14.45
CA GLY A 83 -11.32 10.60 13.81
C GLY A 83 -11.28 10.44 12.30
N LYS A 84 -12.40 10.76 11.64
CA LYS A 84 -12.57 10.66 10.18
C LYS A 84 -11.55 11.49 9.40
N TYR A 85 -11.11 12.62 9.94
CA TYR A 85 -10.09 13.46 9.33
C TYR A 85 -8.75 12.72 9.17
N ASP A 86 -8.32 11.93 10.16
CA ASP A 86 -7.04 11.22 10.07
C ASP A 86 -7.08 10.10 9.04
N HIS A 87 -8.22 9.44 8.88
CA HIS A 87 -8.43 8.48 7.78
C HIS A 87 -8.36 9.16 6.41
N ALA A 88 -9.08 10.27 6.22
CA ALA A 88 -9.03 11.04 4.97
C ALA A 88 -7.60 11.54 4.67
N ARG A 89 -6.88 12.01 5.70
CA ARG A 89 -5.50 12.45 5.59
C ARG A 89 -4.55 11.30 5.29
N ALA A 90 -4.78 10.10 5.84
CA ALA A 90 -4.01 8.90 5.51
C ALA A 90 -4.21 8.52 4.03
N ILE A 91 -5.45 8.52 3.53
CA ILE A 91 -5.76 8.25 2.12
C ILE A 91 -5.04 9.26 1.22
N ALA A 92 -5.19 10.57 1.49
CA ALA A 92 -4.56 11.61 0.68
C ALA A 92 -3.03 11.49 0.62
N LYS A 93 -2.39 11.13 1.74
CA LYS A 93 -0.94 10.88 1.77
C LYS A 93 -0.56 9.64 0.95
N ALA A 94 -1.33 8.56 1.05
CA ALA A 94 -1.07 7.34 0.29
C ALA A 94 -1.25 7.56 -1.22
N ASP A 95 -2.28 8.28 -1.65
CA ASP A 95 -2.48 8.64 -3.05
C ASP A 95 -1.37 9.55 -3.57
N SER A 96 -0.91 10.49 -2.74
CA SER A 96 0.25 11.31 -3.06
C SER A 96 1.50 10.45 -3.21
N ALA A 97 1.74 9.48 -2.33
CA ALA A 97 2.85 8.54 -2.44
C ALA A 97 2.81 7.77 -3.78
N THR A 98 1.65 7.27 -4.17
CA THR A 98 1.44 6.65 -5.49
C THR A 98 1.78 7.61 -6.63
N ALA A 99 1.35 8.88 -6.56
CA ALA A 99 1.64 9.88 -7.59
C ALA A 99 3.14 10.20 -7.70
N TYR A 100 3.84 10.36 -6.58
CA TYR A 100 5.30 10.56 -6.56
C TYR A 100 6.04 9.34 -7.14
N ALA A 101 5.63 8.12 -6.77
CA ALA A 101 6.20 6.91 -7.33
C ALA A 101 5.94 6.80 -8.84
N ARG A 102 4.74 7.11 -9.33
CA ARG A 102 4.45 7.18 -10.77
C ARG A 102 5.32 8.22 -11.49
N ALA A 103 5.50 9.40 -10.92
CA ALA A 103 6.37 10.43 -11.48
C ALA A 103 7.83 9.95 -11.57
N ALA A 104 8.31 9.24 -10.55
CA ALA A 104 9.62 8.59 -10.58
C ALA A 104 9.71 7.55 -11.71
N GLY A 105 8.66 6.75 -11.90
CA GLY A 105 8.56 5.79 -13.01
C GLY A 105 8.58 6.46 -14.39
N MET A 106 7.84 7.54 -14.58
CA MET A 106 7.84 8.31 -15.84
C MET A 106 9.23 8.90 -16.15
N LEU A 107 9.94 9.37 -15.13
CA LEU A 107 11.30 9.88 -15.29
C LEU A 107 12.27 8.74 -15.64
N LEU A 108 12.17 7.60 -14.96
CA LEU A 108 12.96 6.41 -15.25
C LEU A 108 12.75 5.91 -16.68
N GLU A 109 11.50 5.81 -17.14
CA GLU A 109 11.15 5.35 -18.49
C GLU A 109 11.68 6.30 -19.58
N ARG A 110 11.76 7.60 -19.29
CA ARG A 110 12.33 8.60 -20.22
C ARG A 110 13.86 8.58 -20.29
N THR A 111 14.52 8.04 -19.27
CA THR A 111 15.98 8.13 -19.09
C THR A 111 16.69 6.79 -19.26
N GLY A 112 15.97 5.68 -19.13
CA GLY A 112 16.48 4.31 -19.29
C GLY A 112 15.95 3.53 -20.50
N GLY A 113 15.11 4.16 -21.34
CA GLY A 113 14.64 3.62 -22.63
C GLY A 113 15.63 3.80 -23.76
#